data_AF-A0A009HNZ8-F1
#
_entry.id   AF-A0A009HNZ8-F1
#
_cell.length_a   1.000
_cell.length_b   1.000
_cell.length_c   1.000
_cell.angle_alpha   90.00
_cell.angle_beta   90.00
_cell.angle_gamma   90.00
#
_symmetry.space_group_name_H-M   'P 1'
#
loop_
_entity.id
_entity.type
_entity.pdbx_description
1 polymer ?
#
loop_
_entity_poly.entity_id
_entity_poly.type
_entity_poly.pdbx_seq_one_letter_code
_entity_poly.pdbx_strand_id
1 'polypeptide(L)' 'MGESTIWNKVRSGDFPQPIRLSTRLTVWRIEDIEEWIKSKELGV' A
#
# COMPACT_ATOMS: atom_id res chain seq x y z
N MET A 1 -10.66 8.35 14.11
CA MET A 1 -9.27 8.03 13.69
C MET A 1 -9.29 6.62 13.12
N GLY A 2 -9.00 6.29 11.87
CA GLY A 2 -8.71 7.03 10.66
C GLY A 2 -8.84 6.01 9.52
N GLU A 3 -9.98 5.98 8.84
CA GLU A 3 -10.30 5.04 7.76
C GLU A 3 -9.61 5.37 6.42
N SER A 4 -8.77 6.41 6.41
CA SER A 4 -8.10 6.92 5.19
C SER A 4 -6.59 6.96 5.28
N THR A 5 -5.97 6.33 6.29
CA THR A 5 -4.50 6.37 6.46
C THR A 5 -3.80 5.61 5.33
N ILE A 6 -4.34 4.47 4.90
CA ILE A 6 -3.76 3.69 3.80
C ILE A 6 -3.91 4.44 2.48
N TRP A 7 -5.09 4.99 2.18
CA TRP A 7 -5.30 5.79 0.96
C TRP A 7 -4.44 7.06 0.92
N ASN A 8 -4.22 7.71 2.07
CA ASN A 8 -3.28 8.84 2.14
C ASN A 8 -1.83 8.41 1.94
N LYS A 9 -1.42 7.25 2.47
CA LYS A 9 -0.08 6.69 2.22
C LYS A 9 0.12 6.29 0.75
N VAL A 10 -0.91 5.71 0.11
CA VAL A 10 -0.92 5.45 -1.34
C VAL A 10 -0.76 6.77 -2.11
N ARG A 11 -1.51 7.82 -1.74
CA ARG A 11 -1.36 9.16 -2.36
C ARG A 11 -0.01 9.81 -2.09
N SER A 12 0.58 9.56 -0.92
CA SER A 12 1.89 10.09 -0.53
C SER A 12 3.04 9.35 -1.21
N GLY A 13 2.77 8.28 -1.98
CA GLY A 13 3.80 7.42 -2.57
C GLY A 13 4.50 6.52 -1.55
N ASP A 14 4.00 6.48 -0.32
CA ASP A 14 4.56 5.66 0.76
C ASP A 14 4.08 4.23 0.65
N PHE A 15 2.91 3.95 0.07
CA PHE A 15 2.33 2.60 -0.04
C PHE A 15 2.31 2.13 -1.50
N PRO A 16 2.47 0.82 -1.77
CA PRO A 16 2.50 0.30 -3.13
C PRO A 16 1.24 0.62 -3.93
N GLN A 17 1.42 0.82 -5.23
CA GLN A 17 0.33 1.22 -6.11
C GLN A 17 -0.70 0.10 -6.24
N PRO A 18 -1.98 0.41 -6.08
CA PRO A 18 -3.04 -0.58 -6.11
C PRO A 18 -3.34 -0.96 -7.56
N ILE A 19 -3.36 -2.26 -7.87
CA ILE A 19 -3.62 -2.81 -9.21
C ILE A 19 -5.12 -3.02 -9.36
N ARG A 20 -5.73 -2.38 -10.36
CA ARG A 20 -7.15 -2.57 -10.66
C ARG A 20 -7.35 -3.84 -11.48
N LEU A 21 -7.82 -4.90 -10.82
CA LEU A 21 -8.16 -6.17 -11.46
C LEU A 21 -9.56 -6.15 -12.07
N SER A 22 -10.48 -5.35 -11.52
CA SER A 22 -11.86 -5.21 -12.01
C SER A 22 -12.47 -3.86 -11.62
N THR A 23 -13.63 -3.52 -12.19
CA THR A 23 -14.37 -2.25 -11.95
C THR A 23 -14.55 -1.89 -10.46
N ARG A 24 -14.59 -2.87 -9.56
CA ARG A 24 -14.74 -2.66 -8.10
C ARG A 24 -13.65 -3.30 -7.26
N LEU A 25 -12.66 -3.94 -7.88
CA LEU A 25 -11.71 -4.80 -7.19
C LEU A 25 -10.30 -4.29 -7.45
N THR A 26 -9.68 -3.81 -6.38
CA THR A 26 -8.32 -3.33 -6.39
C THR A 26 -7.50 -4.20 -5.47
N VAL A 27 -6.42 -4.75 -6.01
CA VAL A 27 -5.56 -5.71 -5.34
C VAL A 27 -4.14 -5.18 -5.33
N TRP A 28 -3.33 -5.69 -4.41
CA TRP A 28 -1.90 -5.41 -4.38
C TRP A 28 -1.17 -6.72 -4.58
N ARG A 29 0.00 -6.66 -5.22
CA ARG A 29 0.92 -7.79 -5.19
C ARG A 29 1.47 -7.93 -3.78
N ILE A 30 1.59 -9.18 -3.35
CA ILE A 30 2.13 -9.48 -2.03
C ILE A 30 3.61 -9.10 -1.94
N GLU A 31 4.37 -9.29 -3.04
CA GLU A 31 5.77 -8.90 -3.17
C GLU A 31 5.98 -7.41 -2.84
N ASP A 32 5.21 -6.52 -3.48
CA ASP A 32 5.26 -5.07 -3.23
C ASP A 32 4.88 -4.70 -1.79
N ILE A 33 3.94 -5.42 -1.17
CA ILE A 33 3.55 -5.19 0.23
C ILE A 33 4.65 -5.65 1.18
N GLU A 34 5.25 -6.83 0.94
CA GLU A 34 6.34 -7.35 1.76
C GLU A 34 7.57 -6.44 1.68
N GLU A 35 7.93 -5.95 0.49
CA GLU A 35 9.01 -4.97 0.31
C GLU A 35 8.69 -3.66 1.05
N TRP A 36 7.44 -3.20 0.99
CA TRP A 36 7.01 -2.02 1.73
C TRP A 36 7.11 -2.19 3.25
N ILE A 37 6.60 -3.31 3.78
CA ILE A 37 6.68 -3.62 5.22
C ILE A 37 8.14 -3.68 5.65
N LYS A 38 8.99 -4.36 4.87
CA LYS A 38 10.43 -4.45 5.13
C LYS A 38 11.11 -3.10 5.09
N SER A 39 10.76 -2.23 4.14
CA SER A 39 11.27 -0.86 4.08
C SER A 39 10.83 0.01 5.27
N LYS A 40 9.68 -0.31 5.89
CA LYS A 40 9.17 0.37 7.09
C LYS A 40 9.74 -0.19 8.39
N GLU A 41 9.95 -1.50 8.48
CA GLU A 41 10.59 -2.14 9.63
C GLU A 41 12.08 -1.79 9.72
N LEU A 42 12.70 -1.35 8.63
CA LEU A 42 14.08 -0.84 8.62
C LEU A 42 14.19 0.62 9.11
N GLY A 43 13.41 0.97 10.13
CA GLY A 43 13.44 2.24 10.84
C GLY A 43 13.47 1.99 12.34
N VAL A 44 14.53 1.31 12.81
CA VAL A 44 14.94 1.26 14.22
C VAL A 44 15.72 2.53 14.57
#